data_AF-A0A8X6QFM7-F1
#
_entry.id   AF-A0A8X6QFM7-F1
#
_cell.length_a   1.000
_cell.length_b   1.000
_cell.length_c   1.000
_cell.angle_alpha   90.00
_cell.angle_beta   90.00
_cell.angle_gamma   90.00
#
_symmetry.space_group_name_H-M   'P 1'
#
loop_
_entity.id
_entity.type
_entity.pdbx_description
1 polymer ?
#
loop_
_entity_poly.entity_id
_entity_poly.type
_entity_poly.pdbx_seq_one_letter_code
_entity_poly.pdbx_strand_id
1 'polypeptide(L)'
;MAFRRANKNRPRELSSKAPVPIFREVYQEKKTHYRDPRFDDLSGSFNNEEFVENFSFLKDIKEREKKELEKELENVGDDMKRKKQILSLLQKMRNQEKNIKQLEKEKAERLKQQEEIMEAARCGKKPYIPNKTVMKRKKLVETYQTLKKSGKLEKYLERKRKKHFCKDKNRFYN
;
A
#
# COMPACT_ATOMS: atom_id res chain seq x y z
N MET A 1 -36.55 -39.77 44.17
CA MET A 1 -36.82 -38.72 45.19
C MET A 1 -35.51 -38.01 45.50
N ALA A 2 -35.48 -36.67 45.44
CA ALA A 2 -34.28 -35.91 45.79
C ALA A 2 -34.31 -35.57 47.29
N PHE A 3 -33.32 -36.03 48.06
CA PHE A 3 -33.20 -35.72 49.49
C PHE A 3 -32.82 -34.23 49.64
N ARG A 4 -33.80 -33.40 50.05
CA ARG A 4 -33.60 -31.96 50.29
C ARG A 4 -33.15 -31.73 51.72
N ARG A 5 -32.28 -30.74 51.92
CA ARG A 5 -31.89 -30.29 53.28
C ARG A 5 -33.03 -29.45 53.87
N ALA A 6 -33.31 -29.64 55.17
CA ALA A 6 -34.26 -28.82 55.90
C ALA A 6 -33.68 -27.44 56.31
N ASN A 7 -32.37 -27.35 56.55
CA ASN A 7 -31.66 -26.11 56.91
C ASN A 7 -30.24 -26.10 56.29
N LYS A 8 -29.65 -24.92 56.07
CA LYS A 8 -28.33 -24.73 55.43
C LYS A 8 -27.19 -25.39 56.19
N ASN A 9 -27.28 -25.44 57.52
CA ASN A 9 -26.21 -25.94 58.39
C ASN A 9 -26.30 -27.46 58.64
N ARG A 10 -27.25 -28.17 58.01
CA ARG A 10 -27.37 -29.63 58.11
C ARG A 10 -26.63 -30.32 56.96
N PRO A 11 -25.88 -31.42 57.20
CA PRO A 11 -25.30 -32.22 56.13
C PRO A 11 -26.38 -32.75 55.16
N ARG A 12 -26.01 -32.91 53.88
CA ARG A 12 -26.90 -33.55 52.88
C ARG A 12 -26.63 -35.04 52.89
N GLU A 13 -27.67 -35.84 52.87
CA GLU A 13 -27.54 -37.25 52.50
C GLU A 13 -27.51 -37.38 50.97
N LEU A 14 -26.54 -38.12 50.46
CA LEU A 14 -26.37 -38.43 49.04
C LEU A 14 -26.50 -39.95 48.87
N SER A 15 -27.07 -40.38 47.75
CA SER A 15 -27.15 -41.81 47.44
C SER A 15 -25.76 -42.35 47.13
N SER A 16 -25.37 -43.45 47.76
CA SER A 16 -24.15 -44.20 47.44
C SER A 16 -24.15 -44.83 46.04
N LYS A 17 -25.29 -44.81 45.34
CA LYS A 17 -25.45 -45.31 43.97
C LYS A 17 -25.17 -44.25 42.89
N ALA A 18 -24.78 -43.04 43.28
CA ALA A 18 -24.41 -42.00 42.32
C ALA A 18 -23.04 -42.32 41.69
N PRO A 19 -22.96 -42.57 40.37
CA PRO A 19 -21.69 -42.85 39.72
C PRO A 19 -20.80 -41.60 39.71
N VAL A 20 -19.49 -41.78 39.92
CA VAL A 20 -18.51 -40.69 39.79
C VAL A 20 -18.44 -40.25 38.33
N PRO A 21 -18.47 -38.95 38.01
CA PRO A 21 -18.34 -38.49 36.63
C PRO A 21 -16.99 -38.90 36.05
N ILE A 22 -17.03 -39.48 34.84
CA ILE A 22 -15.86 -40.03 34.15
C ILE A 22 -14.92 -38.91 33.65
N PHE A 23 -15.47 -37.73 33.36
CA PHE A 23 -14.71 -36.60 32.85
C PHE A 23 -14.20 -35.73 33.99
N ARG A 24 -12.87 -35.64 34.13
CA ARG A 24 -12.21 -34.60 34.92
C ARG A 24 -12.27 -33.29 34.13
N GLU A 25 -12.56 -32.18 34.80
CA GLU A 25 -12.36 -30.84 34.22
C GLU A 25 -10.86 -30.62 34.01
N VAL A 26 -10.37 -30.97 32.82
CA VAL A 26 -9.01 -30.64 32.40
C VAL A 26 -9.05 -29.18 31.98
N TYR A 27 -8.51 -28.28 32.82
CA TYR A 27 -8.32 -26.89 32.44
C TYR A 27 -7.47 -26.85 31.16
N GLN A 28 -7.99 -26.25 30.09
CA GLN A 28 -7.21 -26.08 28.88
C GLN A 28 -6.03 -25.16 29.20
N GLU A 29 -4.81 -25.68 29.07
CA GLU A 29 -3.60 -24.86 29.20
C GLU A 29 -3.62 -23.74 28.16
N LYS A 30 -3.24 -22.53 28.58
CA LYS A 30 -3.11 -21.40 27.65
C LYS A 30 -2.01 -21.73 26.64
N LYS A 31 -2.39 -21.98 25.39
CA LYS A 31 -1.43 -22.19 24.31
C LYS A 31 -0.62 -20.90 24.10
N THR A 32 0.69 -21.00 24.22
CA THR A 32 1.60 -19.90 23.89
C THR A 32 1.72 -19.80 22.37
N HIS A 33 1.32 -18.66 21.81
CA HIS A 33 1.53 -18.36 20.40
C HIS A 33 2.86 -17.64 20.25
N TYR A 34 3.77 -18.20 19.45
CA TYR A 34 5.02 -17.52 19.09
C TYR A 34 4.66 -16.32 18.20
N ARG A 35 4.98 -15.11 18.65
CA ARG A 35 4.73 -13.87 17.91
C ARG A 35 6.00 -13.49 17.15
N ASP A 36 5.88 -13.33 15.84
CA ASP A 36 6.93 -12.70 15.04
C ASP A 36 6.58 -11.22 14.90
N PRO A 37 7.36 -10.29 15.48
CA PRO A 37 7.03 -8.87 15.46
C PRO A 37 6.95 -8.28 14.05
N ARG A 38 7.49 -8.96 13.03
CA ARG A 38 7.35 -8.56 11.63
C ARG A 38 5.95 -8.83 11.07
N PHE A 39 5.25 -9.79 11.64
CA PHE A 39 3.96 -10.30 11.15
C PHE A 39 2.85 -10.25 12.20
N ASP A 40 3.12 -9.71 13.39
CA ASP A 40 2.15 -9.58 14.48
C ASP A 40 1.53 -8.19 14.51
N ASP A 41 0.20 -8.14 14.41
CA ASP A 41 -0.57 -6.89 14.32
C ASP A 41 -0.37 -5.96 15.54
N LEU A 42 0.05 -6.51 16.69
CA LEU A 42 0.33 -5.78 17.92
C LEU A 42 1.67 -5.01 17.90
N SER A 43 2.55 -5.30 16.93
CA SER A 43 3.91 -4.72 16.88
C SER A 43 3.99 -3.34 16.21
N GLY A 44 2.84 -2.77 15.82
CA GLY A 44 2.72 -1.43 15.25
C GLY A 44 2.42 -1.42 13.76
N SER A 45 2.14 -0.22 13.22
CA SER A 45 1.80 -0.01 11.81
C SER A 45 2.98 0.57 11.03
N PHE A 46 3.08 0.25 9.74
CA PHE A 46 4.10 0.79 8.86
C PHE A 46 3.92 2.31 8.63
N ASN A 47 4.90 3.09 9.09
CA ASN A 47 4.98 4.53 8.82
C ASN A 47 5.91 4.79 7.64
N ASN A 48 5.33 5.21 6.50
CA ASN A 48 6.10 5.46 5.28
C ASN A 48 7.10 6.61 5.44
N GLU A 49 6.74 7.67 6.16
CA GLU A 49 7.58 8.86 6.34
C GLU A 49 8.84 8.52 7.13
N GLU A 50 8.68 7.90 8.30
CA GLU A 50 9.77 7.42 9.13
C GLU A 50 10.65 6.39 8.40
N PHE A 51 10.05 5.50 7.62
CA PHE A 51 10.81 4.57 6.78
C PHE A 51 11.68 5.28 5.75
N VAL A 52 11.15 6.30 5.06
CA VAL A 52 11.91 7.07 4.06
C VAL A 52 13.06 7.83 4.71
N GLU A 53 12.86 8.34 5.93
CA GLU A 53 13.90 9.03 6.71
C GLU A 53 14.99 8.06 7.17
N ASN A 54 14.59 6.98 7.86
CA ASN A 54 15.50 5.97 8.42
C ASN A 54 16.32 5.27 7.33
N PHE A 55 15.74 5.05 6.14
CA PHE A 55 16.39 4.39 5.01
C PHE A 55 16.78 5.36 3.88
N SER A 56 16.96 6.64 4.19
CA SER A 56 17.35 7.67 3.22
C SER A 56 18.67 7.33 2.49
N PHE A 57 19.63 6.71 3.18
CA PHE A 57 20.93 6.26 2.64
C PHE A 57 20.81 5.26 1.48
N LEU A 58 19.68 4.54 1.34
CA LEU A 58 19.46 3.62 0.23
C LEU A 58 19.41 4.35 -1.12
N LYS A 59 19.11 5.66 -1.14
CA LYS A 59 19.14 6.46 -2.37
C LYS A 59 20.55 6.49 -2.94
N ASP A 60 21.55 6.78 -2.12
CA ASP A 60 22.95 6.88 -2.54
C ASP A 60 23.51 5.53 -2.96
N ILE A 61 23.12 4.45 -2.29
CA ILE A 61 23.50 3.08 -2.67
C ILE A 61 22.93 2.75 -4.06
N LYS A 62 21.64 2.97 -4.28
CA LYS A 62 20.99 2.71 -5.57
C LYS A 62 21.58 3.53 -6.71
N GLU A 63 21.98 4.77 -6.46
CA GLU A 63 22.65 5.60 -7.45
C GLU A 63 24.03 5.05 -7.83
N ARG A 64 24.79 4.52 -6.86
CA ARG A 64 26.07 3.84 -7.12
C ARG A 64 25.87 2.56 -7.92
N GLU A 65 24.95 1.70 -7.50
CA GLU A 65 24.60 0.45 -8.22
C GLU A 65 24.17 0.73 -9.66
N LYS A 66 23.39 1.80 -9.89
CA LYS A 66 22.97 2.20 -11.23
C LYS A 66 24.16 2.60 -12.11
N LYS A 67 25.11 3.37 -11.57
CA LYS A 67 26.34 3.76 -12.28
C LYS A 67 27.22 2.55 -12.58
N GLU A 68 27.31 1.60 -11.65
CA GLU A 68 28.03 0.34 -11.86
C GLU A 68 27.41 -0.49 -12.98
N LEU A 69 26.08 -0.61 -13.01
CA LEU A 69 25.37 -1.28 -14.09
C LEU A 69 25.54 -0.58 -15.45
N GLU A 70 25.61 0.75 -15.48
CA GLU A 70 25.88 1.51 -16.70
C GLU A 70 27.30 1.24 -17.22
N LYS A 71 28.30 1.21 -16.33
CA LYS A 71 29.68 0.80 -16.68
C LYS A 71 29.76 -0.66 -17.12
N GLU A 72 29.04 -1.55 -16.45
CA GLU A 72 28.97 -2.96 -16.83
C GLU A 72 28.42 -3.10 -18.24
N LEU A 73 27.36 -2.37 -18.58
CA LEU A 73 26.76 -2.38 -19.91
C LEU A 73 27.75 -2.00 -21.02
N GLU A 74 28.63 -1.04 -20.76
CA GLU A 74 29.70 -0.63 -21.68
C GLU A 74 30.75 -1.74 -21.89
N ASN A 75 31.02 -2.55 -20.84
CA ASN A 75 32.08 -3.55 -20.83
C ASN A 75 31.64 -4.98 -21.22
N VAL A 76 30.34 -5.27 -21.32
CA VAL A 76 29.79 -6.64 -21.52
C VAL A 76 30.16 -7.30 -22.86
N GLY A 77 30.89 -6.63 -23.75
CA GLY A 77 31.38 -7.25 -25.00
C GLY A 77 30.21 -7.70 -25.88
N ASP A 78 30.21 -8.95 -26.37
CA ASP A 78 29.16 -9.47 -27.27
C ASP A 78 28.08 -10.33 -26.59
N ASP A 79 28.06 -10.42 -25.26
CA ASP A 79 27.02 -11.20 -24.57
C ASP A 79 25.66 -10.48 -24.59
N MET A 80 24.88 -10.78 -25.63
CA MET A 80 23.54 -10.23 -25.83
C MET A 80 22.56 -10.58 -24.72
N LYS A 81 22.72 -11.74 -24.06
CA LYS A 81 21.83 -12.14 -22.95
C LYS A 81 22.08 -11.25 -21.74
N ARG A 82 23.35 -11.06 -21.38
CA ARG A 82 23.74 -10.20 -20.26
C ARG A 82 23.37 -8.74 -20.51
N LYS A 83 23.64 -8.20 -21.71
CA LYS A 83 23.21 -6.83 -22.09
C LYS A 83 21.72 -6.62 -21.89
N LYS A 84 20.89 -7.56 -22.35
CA LYS A 84 19.43 -7.47 -22.21
C LYS A 84 18.98 -7.48 -20.75
N GLN A 85 19.63 -8.26 -19.89
CA GLN A 85 19.35 -8.28 -18.44
C GLN A 85 19.65 -6.93 -17.80
N ILE A 86 20.83 -6.37 -18.07
CA ILE A 86 21.26 -5.07 -17.53
C ILE A 86 20.34 -3.95 -18.00
N LEU A 87 20.03 -3.88 -19.29
CA LEU A 87 19.08 -2.91 -19.84
C LEU A 87 17.70 -3.02 -19.20
N SER A 88 17.20 -4.24 -18.99
CA SER A 88 15.93 -4.45 -18.30
C SER A 88 15.98 -3.97 -16.85
N LEU A 89 17.10 -4.17 -16.15
CA LEU A 89 17.26 -3.75 -14.76
C LEU A 89 17.33 -2.22 -14.66
N LEU A 90 18.15 -1.57 -15.50
CA LEU A 90 18.24 -0.11 -15.59
C LEU A 90 16.88 0.52 -15.91
N GLN A 91 16.10 -0.10 -16.81
CA GLN A 91 14.75 0.37 -17.11
C GLN A 91 13.82 0.29 -15.89
N LYS A 92 13.91 -0.79 -15.10
CA LYS A 92 13.13 -0.93 -13.85
C LYS A 92 13.52 0.15 -12.84
N MET A 93 14.81 0.39 -12.64
CA MET A 93 15.30 1.45 -11.73
C MET A 93 14.82 2.83 -12.17
N ARG A 94 14.97 3.17 -13.46
CA ARG A 94 14.48 4.44 -14.03
C ARG A 94 12.96 4.61 -13.88
N ASN A 95 12.20 3.53 -14.01
CA ASN A 95 10.75 3.56 -13.80
C ASN A 95 10.40 3.80 -12.32
N GLN A 96 11.11 3.14 -11.39
CA GLN A 96 10.94 3.34 -9.95
C GLN A 96 11.24 4.80 -9.55
N GLU A 97 12.36 5.36 -10.01
CA GLU A 97 12.71 6.77 -9.77
C GLU A 97 11.62 7.73 -10.25
N LYS A 98 11.08 7.49 -11.46
CA LYS A 98 9.98 8.31 -12.00
C LYS A 98 8.72 8.22 -11.15
N ASN A 99 8.38 7.02 -10.68
CA ASN A 99 7.23 6.81 -9.81
C ASN A 99 7.40 7.53 -8.47
N ILE A 100 8.58 7.44 -7.85
CA ILE A 100 8.88 8.15 -6.61
C ILE A 100 8.73 9.67 -6.81
N LYS A 101 9.35 10.23 -7.84
CA LYS A 101 9.24 11.66 -8.17
C LYS A 101 7.80 12.10 -8.40
N GLN A 102 6.99 11.25 -9.04
CA GLN A 102 5.57 11.53 -9.23
C GLN A 102 4.82 11.53 -7.89
N LEU A 103 5.06 10.56 -7.02
CA LEU A 103 4.44 10.49 -5.69
C LEU A 103 4.82 11.70 -4.81
N GLU A 104 6.10 12.09 -4.82
CA GLU A 104 6.58 13.28 -4.11
C GLU A 104 5.88 14.56 -4.63
N LYS A 105 5.75 14.69 -5.95
CA LYS A 105 5.02 15.82 -6.56
C LYS A 105 3.55 15.84 -6.14
N GLU A 106 2.88 14.69 -6.18
CA GLU A 106 1.48 14.57 -5.76
C GLU A 106 1.30 14.86 -4.25
N LYS A 107 2.27 14.46 -3.41
CA LYS A 107 2.30 14.78 -1.97
C LYS A 107 2.45 16.30 -1.77
N ALA A 108 3.40 16.94 -2.44
CA ALA A 108 3.61 18.38 -2.37
C ALA A 108 2.39 19.19 -2.83
N GLU A 109 1.74 18.78 -3.93
CA GLU A 109 0.50 19.41 -4.41
C GLU A 109 -0.65 19.27 -3.40
N ARG A 110 -0.73 18.14 -2.70
CA ARG A 110 -1.73 17.92 -1.65
C ARG A 110 -1.48 18.80 -0.43
N LEU A 111 -0.22 18.89 0.01
CA LEU A 111 0.17 19.76 1.13
C LEU A 111 -0.18 21.22 0.84
N LYS A 112 0.18 21.72 -0.35
CA LYS A 112 -0.18 23.09 -0.78
C LYS A 112 -1.69 23.34 -0.76
N GLN A 113 -2.50 22.38 -1.23
CA GLN A 113 -3.96 22.50 -1.17
C GLN A 113 -4.48 22.54 0.26
N GLN A 114 -3.87 21.76 1.18
CA GLN A 114 -4.24 21.78 2.58
C GLN A 114 -3.89 23.12 3.24
N GLU A 115 -2.72 23.68 2.92
CA GLU A 115 -2.28 25.00 3.37
C GLU A 115 -3.24 26.10 2.89
N GLU A 116 -3.57 26.13 1.59
CA GLU A 116 -4.52 27.10 1.00
C GLU A 116 -5.91 27.02 1.67
N ILE A 117 -6.39 25.81 1.95
CA ILE A 117 -7.66 25.58 2.66
C ILE A 117 -7.59 26.12 4.09
N MET A 118 -6.48 25.84 4.79
CA MET A 118 -6.27 26.29 6.15
C MET A 118 -6.17 27.81 6.24
N GLU A 119 -5.46 28.45 5.31
CA GLU A 119 -5.34 29.91 5.22
C GLU A 119 -6.70 30.57 4.94
N ALA A 120 -7.49 30.04 4.01
CA ALA A 120 -8.83 30.55 3.75
C ALA A 120 -9.72 30.51 5.00
N ALA A 121 -9.67 29.41 5.75
CA ALA A 121 -10.38 29.26 7.01
C ALA A 121 -9.87 30.24 8.08
N ARG A 122 -8.54 30.43 8.21
CA ARG A 122 -7.93 31.40 9.14
C ARG A 122 -8.36 32.83 8.83
N CYS A 123 -8.47 33.20 7.56
CA CYS A 123 -8.96 34.51 7.13
C CYS A 123 -10.49 34.68 7.27
N GLY A 124 -11.23 33.67 7.79
CA GLY A 124 -12.68 33.70 7.92
C GLY A 124 -13.44 33.52 6.60
N LYS A 125 -12.76 33.20 5.49
CA LYS A 125 -13.39 32.87 4.21
C LYS A 125 -13.84 31.40 4.25
N LYS A 126 -14.90 31.07 3.52
CA LYS A 126 -15.35 29.67 3.38
C LYS A 126 -14.31 28.87 2.58
N PRO A 127 -13.65 27.85 3.15
CA PRO A 127 -12.65 27.06 2.44
C PRO A 127 -13.28 26.29 1.29
N TYR A 128 -12.60 26.27 0.13
CA TYR A 128 -13.02 25.50 -1.02
C TYR A 128 -12.33 24.14 -1.04
N ILE A 129 -13.12 23.07 -0.88
CA ILE A 129 -12.62 21.69 -0.94
C ILE A 129 -13.04 21.09 -2.29
N PRO A 130 -12.09 20.86 -3.21
CA PRO A 130 -12.43 20.37 -4.55
C PRO A 130 -12.92 18.91 -4.49
N ASN A 131 -14.08 18.67 -5.11
CA ASN A 131 -14.60 17.31 -5.28
C ASN A 131 -13.68 16.45 -6.16
N LYS A 132 -13.77 15.12 -6.03
CA LYS A 132 -12.98 14.14 -6.81
C LYS A 132 -13.08 14.38 -8.33
N THR A 133 -14.24 14.78 -8.83
CA THR A 133 -14.48 15.10 -10.24
C THR A 133 -13.72 16.34 -10.69
N VAL A 134 -13.70 17.39 -9.87
CA VAL A 134 -12.96 18.63 -10.11
C VAL A 134 -11.46 18.34 -10.15
N MET A 135 -10.96 17.55 -9.20
CA MET A 135 -9.55 17.13 -9.16
C MET A 135 -9.14 16.35 -10.42
N LYS A 136 -10.00 15.45 -10.91
CA LYS A 136 -9.75 14.72 -12.17
C LYS A 136 -9.69 15.67 -13.37
N ARG A 137 -10.59 16.66 -13.45
CA ARG A 137 -10.59 17.67 -14.53
C ARG A 137 -9.31 18.52 -14.48
N LYS A 138 -8.89 18.97 -13.29
CA LYS A 138 -7.64 19.71 -13.10
C LYS A 138 -6.42 18.92 -13.61
N LYS A 139 -6.27 17.66 -13.17
CA LYS A 139 -5.21 16.75 -13.67
C LYS A 139 -5.29 16.54 -15.19
N LEU A 140 -6.49 16.45 -15.77
CA LEU A 140 -6.66 16.31 -17.21
C LEU A 140 -6.16 17.56 -17.98
N VAL A 141 -6.47 18.75 -17.48
CA VAL A 141 -6.00 20.01 -18.08
C VAL A 141 -4.47 20.11 -17.99
N GLU A 142 -3.88 19.82 -16.83
CA GLU A 142 -2.43 19.84 -16.63
C GLU A 142 -1.71 18.82 -17.54
N THR A 143 -2.23 17.59 -17.62
CA THR A 143 -1.68 16.56 -18.51
C THR A 143 -1.80 16.96 -19.99
N TYR A 144 -2.90 17.59 -20.39
CA TYR A 144 -3.05 18.12 -21.74
C TYR A 144 -2.02 19.22 -22.05
N GLN A 145 -1.86 20.19 -21.15
CA GLN A 145 -0.89 21.29 -21.33
C GLN A 145 0.55 20.78 -21.40
N THR A 146 0.93 19.85 -20.51
CA THR A 146 2.28 19.24 -20.53
C THR A 146 2.53 18.46 -21.83
N LEU A 147 1.54 17.68 -22.30
CA LEU A 147 1.63 16.98 -23.58
C LEU A 147 1.73 17.93 -24.77
N LYS A 148 0.95 19.02 -24.77
CA LYS A 148 1.00 20.07 -25.80
C LYS A 148 2.38 20.73 -25.85
N LYS A 149 2.92 21.13 -24.69
CA LYS A 149 4.28 21.71 -24.57
C LYS A 149 5.36 20.74 -25.07
N SER A 150 5.21 19.44 -24.79
CA SER A 150 6.19 18.43 -25.21
C SER A 150 6.08 18.00 -26.68
N GLY A 151 5.08 18.49 -27.43
CA GLY A 151 4.80 18.08 -28.82
C GLY A 151 4.25 16.65 -28.96
N LYS A 152 3.96 15.94 -27.86
CA LYS A 152 3.52 14.53 -27.85
C LYS A 152 2.01 14.36 -27.84
N LEU A 153 1.26 15.45 -27.93
CA LEU A 153 -0.19 15.46 -27.81
C LEU A 153 -0.87 14.61 -28.90
N GLU A 154 -0.51 14.80 -30.17
CA GLU A 154 -1.18 14.10 -31.28
C GLU A 154 -1.00 12.58 -31.18
N LYS A 155 0.22 12.13 -30.91
CA LYS A 155 0.54 10.71 -30.67
C LYS A 155 -0.23 10.13 -29.47
N TYR A 156 -0.43 10.92 -28.42
CA TYR A 156 -1.24 10.50 -27.27
C TYR A 156 -2.73 10.35 -27.65
N LEU A 157 -3.29 11.32 -28.39
CA LEU A 157 -4.67 11.27 -28.87
C LEU A 157 -4.89 10.11 -29.84
N GLU A 158 -3.95 9.85 -30.74
CA GLU A 158 -3.98 8.69 -31.64
C GLU A 158 -4.01 7.37 -30.85
N ARG A 159 -3.14 7.20 -29.85
CA ARG A 159 -3.14 6.02 -28.96
C ARG A 159 -4.43 5.89 -28.18
N LYS A 160 -5.01 6.99 -27.71
CA LYS A 160 -6.31 6.99 -27.04
C LYS A 160 -7.43 6.57 -27.99
N ARG A 161 -7.51 7.16 -29.18
CA ARG A 161 -8.47 6.78 -30.24
C ARG A 161 -8.40 5.28 -30.53
N LYS A 162 -7.21 4.74 -30.77
CA LYS A 162 -6.99 3.30 -30.99
C LYS A 162 -7.46 2.45 -29.81
N LYS A 163 -7.16 2.84 -28.56
CA LYS A 163 -7.60 2.12 -27.36
C LYS A 163 -9.13 2.14 -27.20
N HIS A 164 -9.78 3.26 -27.49
CA HIS A 164 -11.25 3.36 -27.46
C HIS A 164 -11.88 2.47 -28.52
N PHE A 165 -11.40 2.55 -29.77
CA PHE A 165 -11.86 1.69 -30.86
C PHE A 165 -11.74 0.20 -30.52
N CYS A 166 -10.61 -0.26 -29.95
CA CYS A 166 -10.48 -1.67 -29.54
C CYS A 166 -11.46 -2.05 -28.42
N LYS A 167 -11.74 -1.15 -27.47
CA LYS A 167 -12.72 -1.41 -26.40
C LYS A 167 -14.14 -1.49 -26.95
N ASP A 168 -14.49 -0.58 -27.85
CA ASP A 168 -15.81 -0.55 -28.48
C ASP A 168 -15.98 -1.81 -29.34
N LYS A 169 -14.98 -2.18 -30.13
CA LYS A 169 -14.96 -3.46 -30.87
C LYS A 169 -15.20 -4.65 -29.93
N ASN A 170 -14.48 -4.73 -28.82
CA ASN A 170 -14.66 -5.82 -27.87
C ASN A 170 -16.03 -5.82 -27.17
N ARG A 171 -16.73 -4.68 -27.11
CA ARG A 171 -18.06 -4.55 -26.51
C ARG A 171 -19.20 -4.87 -27.48
N PHE A 172 -18.99 -4.60 -28.76
CA PHE A 172 -20.02 -4.79 -29.80
C PHE A 172 -19.90 -6.14 -30.52
N TYR A 173 -18.70 -6.73 -30.59
CA TYR A 173 -18.44 -7.97 -31.32
C TYR A 173 -18.13 -9.17 -30.40
N ASN A 174 -18.05 -8.96 -29.09
CA ASN A 174 -18.21 -10.03 -28.08
C ASN A 174 -19.49 -9.74 -27.29
#